data_AF-D9PMV0-F1
#
_entry.id   AF-D9PMV0-F1
#
_cell.length_a   1.000
_cell.length_b   1.000
_cell.length_c   1.000
_cell.angle_alpha   90.00
_cell.angle_beta   90.00
_cell.angle_gamma   90.00
#
_symmetry.space_group_name_H-M   'P 1'
#
loop_
_entity.id
_entity.type
_entity.pdbx_description
1 polymer ?
#
loop_
_entity_poly.entity_id
_entity_poly.type
_entity_poly.pdbx_seq_one_letter_code
_entity_poly.pdbx_strand_id
1 'polypeptide(L)'
;MHLTYVPWIAAAGELKTKPTQHTVQKLREIGIQPDVLLCRADRPVPDDERDKISLFTNVLPHGVISMWDVDTIYKVPRLLHEQGLDELICMKLQLLTRPADLKRWDTLVHEVEHPLATVKIGMCGKYTDLSDSYKSLNEALRHAGIQNHARVDIDYVDAETLTPETATQLSSFDAILVPGGFGKRGIEGKIVAAQYAREHGIPYLGICLGMQVATIEYARHVAGLEGANSTEFDAHCAHPVIALIEEWQDSDGSIQKRSASSDLGGTMRLGAQSSDVKPGTLAHRIYGPVVTERHRHRYEANV
;
A
#
# COMPACT_ATOMS: atom_id res chain seq x y z
N MET A 1 -6.18 -13.81 -22.61
CA MET A 1 -5.87 -14.50 -21.35
C MET A 1 -7.06 -14.36 -20.41
N HIS A 2 -7.44 -15.42 -19.69
CA HIS A 2 -8.57 -15.42 -18.76
C HIS A 2 -8.14 -15.99 -17.40
N LEU A 3 -8.47 -15.30 -16.31
CA LEU A 3 -8.21 -15.74 -14.94
C LEU A 3 -9.43 -16.49 -14.42
N THR A 4 -9.22 -17.63 -13.77
CA THR A 4 -10.28 -18.48 -13.25
C THR A 4 -9.89 -19.07 -11.90
N TYR A 5 -10.87 -19.50 -11.11
CA TYR A 5 -10.65 -20.11 -9.80
C TYR A 5 -11.01 -21.60 -9.84
N VAL A 6 -10.08 -22.43 -9.38
CA VAL A 6 -10.20 -23.89 -9.24
C VAL A 6 -10.30 -24.20 -7.75
N PRO A 7 -11.51 -24.22 -7.18
CA PRO A 7 -11.69 -24.40 -5.74
C PRO A 7 -11.37 -25.83 -5.29
N TRP A 8 -10.72 -25.94 -4.14
CA TRP A 8 -10.64 -27.19 -3.38
C TRP A 8 -11.94 -27.44 -2.61
N ILE A 9 -12.52 -28.63 -2.77
CA ILE A 9 -13.69 -29.04 -2.00
C ILE A 9 -13.27 -30.08 -0.96
N ALA A 10 -13.11 -29.63 0.29
CA ALA A 10 -12.62 -30.48 1.38
C ALA A 10 -13.44 -31.77 1.58
N ALA A 11 -14.76 -31.70 1.47
CA ALA A 11 -15.64 -32.86 1.59
C ALA A 11 -15.47 -33.91 0.47
N ALA A 12 -14.97 -33.48 -0.70
CA ALA A 12 -14.72 -34.36 -1.85
C ALA A 12 -13.23 -34.74 -1.98
N GLY A 13 -12.33 -34.03 -1.30
CA GLY A 13 -10.90 -34.27 -1.38
C GLY A 13 -10.29 -33.98 -2.76
N GLU A 14 -10.90 -33.08 -3.55
CA GLU A 14 -10.42 -32.77 -4.90
C GLU A 14 -10.62 -31.30 -5.31
N LEU A 15 -9.81 -30.87 -6.27
CA LEU A 15 -9.98 -29.60 -6.99
C LEU A 15 -11.11 -29.72 -8.00
N LYS A 16 -12.04 -28.77 -8.03
CA LYS A 16 -13.15 -28.78 -8.99
C LYS A 16 -12.86 -27.86 -10.17
N THR A 17 -12.78 -28.45 -11.36
CA THR A 17 -12.52 -27.74 -12.62
C THR A 17 -13.77 -27.20 -13.31
N LYS A 18 -14.96 -27.60 -12.84
CA LYS A 18 -16.25 -27.19 -13.42
C LYS A 18 -16.50 -25.66 -13.43
N PRO A 19 -16.18 -24.89 -12.37
CA PRO A 19 -16.27 -23.43 -12.40
C PRO A 19 -15.45 -22.83 -13.55
N THR A 20 -14.22 -23.31 -13.76
CA THR A 20 -13.38 -22.88 -14.87
C THR A 20 -14.03 -23.13 -16.23
N GLN A 21 -14.55 -24.35 -16.45
CA GLN A 21 -15.25 -24.71 -17.68
C GLN A 21 -16.43 -23.77 -17.98
N HIS A 22 -17.25 -23.48 -16.96
CA HIS A 22 -18.39 -22.58 -17.08
C HIS A 22 -17.96 -21.14 -17.40
N THR A 23 -16.92 -20.61 -16.74
CA THR A 23 -16.46 -19.23 -17.01
C THR A 23 -15.92 -19.08 -18.44
N VAL A 24 -15.21 -20.08 -18.97
CA VAL A 24 -14.75 -20.06 -20.36
C VAL A 24 -15.91 -20.21 -21.34
N GLN A 25 -16.94 -21.00 -21.01
CA GLN A 25 -18.17 -21.04 -21.81
C GLN A 25 -18.82 -19.66 -21.88
N LYS A 26 -18.97 -18.96 -20.74
CA LYS A 26 -19.52 -17.59 -20.72
C LYS A 26 -18.69 -16.60 -21.53
N LEU A 27 -17.36 -16.73 -21.51
CA LEU A 27 -16.48 -15.92 -22.33
C LEU A 27 -16.68 -16.19 -23.84
N ARG A 28 -16.86 -17.45 -24.22
CA ARG A 28 -17.16 -17.86 -25.61
C ARG A 28 -18.56 -17.44 -26.07
N GLU A 29 -19.56 -17.44 -25.18
CA GLU A 29 -20.93 -16.97 -25.49
C GLU A 29 -20.94 -15.52 -25.99
N ILE A 30 -19.98 -14.69 -25.54
CA ILE A 30 -19.81 -13.31 -26.00
C ILE A 30 -18.76 -13.16 -27.12
N GLY A 31 -18.32 -14.26 -27.72
CA GLY A 31 -17.40 -14.27 -28.86
C GLY A 31 -15.91 -14.18 -28.52
N ILE A 32 -15.51 -14.34 -27.25
CA ILE A 32 -14.11 -14.29 -26.82
C ILE A 32 -13.58 -15.71 -26.56
N GLN A 33 -12.55 -16.12 -27.31
CA GLN A 33 -11.83 -17.38 -27.08
C GLN A 33 -10.52 -17.07 -26.34
N PRO A 34 -10.31 -17.60 -25.12
CA PRO A 34 -9.03 -17.43 -24.45
C PRO A 34 -7.96 -18.33 -25.07
N ASP A 35 -6.75 -17.79 -25.27
CA ASP A 35 -5.54 -18.58 -25.58
C ASP A 35 -4.85 -19.15 -24.34
N VAL A 36 -5.10 -18.54 -23.17
CA VAL A 36 -4.45 -18.86 -21.90
C VAL A 36 -5.46 -18.77 -20.77
N LEU A 37 -5.44 -19.77 -19.89
CA LEU A 37 -6.17 -19.83 -18.62
C LEU A 37 -5.18 -19.78 -17.46
N LEU A 38 -5.32 -18.79 -16.59
CA LEU A 38 -4.64 -18.75 -15.30
C LEU A 38 -5.54 -19.37 -14.24
N CYS A 39 -5.25 -20.60 -13.85
CA CYS A 39 -6.05 -21.39 -12.91
C CYS A 39 -5.60 -21.13 -11.47
N ARG A 40 -6.22 -20.15 -10.81
CA ARG A 40 -5.98 -19.85 -9.39
C ARG A 40 -6.47 -20.98 -8.50
N ALA A 41 -5.64 -21.42 -7.57
CA ALA A 41 -5.98 -22.44 -6.58
C ALA A 41 -5.16 -22.19 -5.30
N ASP A 42 -5.53 -22.85 -4.20
CA ASP A 42 -4.76 -22.83 -2.95
C ASP A 42 -3.55 -23.79 -2.98
N ARG A 43 -3.41 -24.59 -4.04
CA ARG A 43 -2.38 -25.62 -4.23
C ARG A 43 -2.12 -25.87 -5.72
N PRO A 44 -1.00 -26.51 -6.09
CA PRO A 44 -0.74 -26.86 -7.48
C PRO A 44 -1.90 -27.65 -8.09
N VAL A 45 -2.38 -27.21 -9.25
CA VAL A 45 -3.39 -27.93 -10.04
C VAL A 45 -2.72 -29.14 -10.71
N PRO A 46 -3.14 -30.38 -10.42
CA PRO A 46 -2.57 -31.58 -11.01
C PRO A 46 -2.73 -31.62 -12.54
N ASP A 47 -1.81 -32.29 -13.22
CA ASP A 47 -1.82 -32.36 -14.69
C ASP A 47 -3.10 -32.99 -15.24
N ASP A 48 -3.66 -34.02 -14.59
CA ASP A 48 -4.94 -34.63 -14.99
C ASP A 48 -6.11 -33.61 -15.00
N GLU A 49 -6.15 -32.71 -14.00
CA GLU A 49 -7.15 -31.66 -13.96
C GLU A 49 -6.87 -30.56 -14.99
N ARG A 50 -5.59 -30.26 -15.29
CA ARG A 50 -5.20 -29.33 -16.37
C ARG A 50 -5.58 -29.86 -17.75
N ASP A 51 -5.36 -31.15 -18.01
CA ASP A 51 -5.72 -31.82 -19.26
C ASP A 51 -7.23 -31.84 -19.46
N LYS A 52 -7.98 -32.13 -18.39
CA LYS A 52 -9.44 -32.03 -18.38
C LYS A 52 -9.92 -30.60 -18.67
N ILE A 53 -9.32 -29.59 -18.03
CA ILE A 53 -9.63 -28.18 -18.35
C ILE A 53 -9.37 -27.89 -19.82
N SER A 54 -8.18 -28.24 -20.32
CA SER A 54 -7.78 -28.07 -21.73
C SER A 54 -8.84 -28.65 -22.68
N LEU A 55 -9.22 -29.91 -22.47
CA LEU A 55 -10.23 -30.61 -23.27
C LEU A 55 -11.59 -29.90 -23.29
N PHE A 56 -12.13 -29.53 -22.12
CA PHE A 56 -13.48 -28.94 -22.04
C PHE A 56 -13.53 -27.46 -22.46
N THR A 57 -12.41 -26.76 -22.40
CA THR A 57 -12.31 -25.33 -22.73
C THR A 57 -11.80 -25.05 -24.14
N ASN A 58 -11.28 -26.08 -24.83
CA ASN A 58 -10.61 -25.96 -26.12
C ASN A 58 -9.42 -24.99 -26.08
N VAL A 59 -8.70 -24.97 -24.94
CA VAL A 59 -7.45 -24.25 -24.75
C VAL A 59 -6.34 -25.29 -24.75
N LEU A 60 -5.24 -25.04 -25.49
CA LEU A 60 -4.14 -26.01 -25.58
C LEU A 60 -3.55 -26.29 -24.19
N PRO A 61 -3.04 -27.51 -23.91
CA PRO A 61 -2.51 -27.87 -22.58
C PRO A 61 -1.48 -26.89 -22.02
N HIS A 62 -0.55 -26.40 -22.86
CA HIS A 62 0.45 -25.41 -22.47
C HIS A 62 -0.15 -24.02 -22.14
N GLY A 63 -1.39 -23.76 -22.55
CA GLY A 63 -2.15 -22.56 -22.20
C GLY A 63 -2.95 -22.70 -20.90
N VAL A 64 -2.97 -23.87 -20.25
CA VAL A 64 -3.61 -24.07 -18.95
C VAL A 64 -2.54 -23.98 -17.85
N ILE A 65 -2.41 -22.80 -17.25
CA ILE A 65 -1.36 -22.45 -16.29
C ILE A 65 -1.89 -22.63 -14.87
N SER A 66 -1.17 -23.43 -14.07
CA SER A 66 -1.44 -23.67 -12.66
C SER A 66 -0.93 -22.47 -11.84
N MET A 67 -1.82 -21.74 -11.16
CA MET A 67 -1.45 -20.52 -10.43
C MET A 67 -1.83 -20.62 -8.96
N TRP A 68 -1.08 -21.41 -8.19
CA TRP A 68 -1.39 -21.62 -6.78
C TRP A 68 -1.02 -20.42 -5.88
N ASP A 69 -1.50 -20.45 -4.65
CA ASP A 69 -1.14 -19.45 -3.64
C ASP A 69 0.34 -19.56 -3.27
N VAL A 70 1.02 -18.41 -3.32
CA VAL A 70 2.41 -18.26 -2.89
C VAL A 70 2.45 -17.34 -1.67
N ASP A 71 3.40 -17.59 -0.78
CA ASP A 71 3.63 -16.83 0.46
C ASP A 71 4.10 -15.38 0.23
N THR A 72 4.59 -15.07 -0.98
CA THR A 72 4.92 -13.70 -1.36
C THR A 72 4.64 -13.44 -2.84
N ILE A 73 4.07 -12.26 -3.13
CA ILE A 73 3.74 -11.82 -4.50
C ILE A 73 4.95 -11.82 -5.44
N TYR A 74 6.16 -11.72 -4.89
CA TYR A 74 7.40 -11.67 -5.67
C TYR A 74 7.81 -13.01 -6.28
N LYS A 75 7.21 -14.12 -5.84
CA LYS A 75 7.39 -15.45 -6.46
C LYS A 75 6.55 -15.62 -7.73
N VAL A 76 5.50 -14.82 -7.91
CA VAL A 76 4.55 -14.96 -9.03
C VAL A 76 5.24 -14.87 -10.40
N PRO A 77 6.17 -13.92 -10.68
CA PRO A 77 6.83 -13.86 -11.97
C PRO A 77 7.62 -15.13 -12.32
N ARG A 78 8.38 -15.68 -11.36
CA ARG A 78 9.13 -16.93 -11.54
C ARG A 78 8.18 -18.11 -11.79
N LEU A 79 7.14 -18.24 -10.98
CA LEU A 79 6.12 -19.28 -11.10
C LEU A 79 5.44 -19.31 -12.49
N LEU A 80 5.12 -18.13 -13.05
CA LEU A 80 4.50 -18.02 -14.36
C LEU A 80 5.50 -18.29 -15.50
N HIS A 81 6.74 -17.84 -15.35
CA HIS A 81 7.81 -18.05 -16.31
C HIS A 81 8.21 -19.52 -16.44
N GLU A 82 8.31 -20.26 -15.32
CA GLU A 82 8.60 -21.70 -15.32
C GLU A 82 7.53 -22.53 -16.04
N GLN A 83 6.32 -22.00 -16.18
CA GLN A 83 5.22 -22.61 -16.94
C GLN A 83 5.11 -22.07 -18.38
N GLY A 84 6.06 -21.24 -18.83
CA GLY A 84 6.16 -20.74 -20.20
C GLY A 84 5.10 -19.69 -20.58
N LEU A 85 4.49 -19.00 -19.62
CA LEU A 85 3.44 -18.02 -19.91
C LEU A 85 3.93 -16.88 -20.81
N ASP A 86 5.09 -16.32 -20.50
CA ASP A 86 5.69 -15.21 -21.24
C ASP A 86 6.11 -15.62 -22.66
N GLU A 87 6.66 -16.83 -22.82
CA GLU A 87 6.98 -17.41 -24.13
C GLU A 87 5.71 -17.58 -24.99
N LEU A 88 4.63 -18.10 -24.39
CA LEU A 88 3.35 -18.28 -25.05
C LEU A 88 2.76 -16.93 -25.51
N ILE A 89 2.86 -15.88 -24.69
CA ILE A 89 2.45 -14.52 -25.07
C ILE A 89 3.29 -14.00 -26.23
N CYS A 90 4.62 -14.12 -26.16
CA CYS A 90 5.51 -13.65 -27.22
C CYS A 90 5.23 -14.37 -28.55
N MET A 91 5.06 -15.69 -28.51
CA MET A 91 4.71 -16.50 -29.69
C MET A 91 3.38 -16.06 -30.30
N LYS A 92 2.34 -15.89 -29.48
CA LYS A 92 1.00 -15.50 -29.94
C LYS A 92 0.96 -14.10 -30.54
N LEU A 93 1.76 -13.17 -30.00
CA LEU A 93 1.87 -11.79 -30.48
C LEU A 93 2.96 -11.60 -31.55
N GLN A 94 3.63 -12.67 -31.97
CA GLN A 94 4.74 -12.64 -32.94
C GLN A 94 5.87 -11.68 -32.54
N LEU A 95 6.16 -11.62 -31.23
CA LEU A 95 7.22 -10.80 -30.67
C LEU A 95 8.53 -11.59 -30.60
N LEU A 96 9.57 -11.07 -31.25
CA LEU A 96 10.93 -11.58 -31.12
C LEU A 96 11.63 -10.87 -29.96
N THR A 97 11.77 -11.57 -28.84
CA THR A 97 12.35 -11.03 -27.60
C THR A 97 13.54 -11.87 -27.14
N ARG A 98 14.36 -11.29 -26.26
CA ARG A 98 15.39 -12.04 -25.54
C ARG A 98 14.72 -12.84 -24.41
N PRO A 99 15.32 -13.95 -23.95
CA PRO A 99 14.86 -14.66 -22.76
C PRO A 99 14.72 -13.71 -21.57
N ALA A 100 13.70 -13.92 -20.74
CA ALA A 100 13.46 -13.10 -19.55
C ALA A 100 14.60 -13.26 -18.54
N ASP A 101 15.18 -12.15 -18.09
CA ASP A 101 16.10 -12.13 -16.95
C ASP A 101 15.30 -11.84 -15.67
N LEU A 102 15.17 -12.85 -14.83
CA LEU A 102 14.43 -12.80 -13.56
C LEU A 102 15.35 -12.65 -12.35
N LYS A 103 16.65 -12.39 -12.53
CA LYS A 103 17.62 -12.29 -11.43
C LYS A 103 17.18 -11.32 -10.34
N ARG A 104 16.60 -10.17 -10.72
CA ARG A 104 16.09 -9.18 -9.76
C ARG A 104 14.95 -9.74 -8.89
N TRP A 105 14.07 -10.55 -9.46
CA TRP A 105 13.00 -11.22 -8.72
C TRP A 105 13.55 -12.29 -7.79
N ASP A 106 14.51 -13.08 -8.25
CA ASP A 106 15.16 -14.09 -7.42
C ASP A 106 15.88 -13.46 -6.22
N THR A 107 16.61 -12.37 -6.44
CA THR A 107 17.22 -11.60 -5.35
C THR A 107 16.16 -11.11 -4.36
N LEU A 108 15.06 -10.56 -4.86
CA LEU A 108 14.00 -10.04 -3.99
C LEU A 108 13.34 -11.16 -3.16
N VAL A 109 13.04 -12.31 -3.78
CA VAL A 109 12.54 -13.48 -3.05
C VAL A 109 13.54 -13.94 -2.00
N HIS A 110 14.82 -14.01 -2.34
CA HIS A 110 15.87 -14.39 -1.40
C HIS A 110 15.91 -13.48 -0.16
N GLU A 111 15.91 -12.15 -0.37
CA GLU A 111 15.92 -11.16 0.72
C GLU A 111 14.67 -11.25 1.62
N VAL A 112 13.52 -11.56 1.04
CA VAL A 112 12.27 -11.73 1.80
C VAL A 112 12.29 -12.99 2.66
N GLU A 113 12.87 -14.08 2.15
CA GLU A 113 12.95 -15.36 2.86
C GLU A 113 14.10 -15.41 3.88
N HIS A 114 15.17 -14.64 3.68
CA HIS A 114 16.40 -14.68 4.48
C HIS A 114 16.80 -13.32 5.06
N PRO A 115 15.93 -12.64 5.83
CA PRO A 115 16.29 -11.39 6.48
C PRO A 115 17.32 -11.63 7.60
N LEU A 116 18.24 -10.69 7.78
CA LEU A 116 19.28 -10.70 8.81
C LEU A 116 18.84 -10.03 10.12
N ALA A 117 17.81 -9.19 10.06
CA ALA A 117 17.24 -8.50 11.21
C ALA A 117 15.71 -8.41 11.11
N THR A 118 15.06 -8.03 12.20
CA THR A 118 13.63 -7.71 12.24
C THR A 118 13.45 -6.33 12.88
N VAL A 119 12.56 -5.52 12.33
CA VAL A 119 12.17 -4.20 12.88
C VAL A 119 10.67 -4.20 13.06
N LYS A 120 10.21 -3.82 14.26
CA LYS A 120 8.78 -3.70 14.60
C LYS A 120 8.31 -2.26 14.44
N ILE A 121 7.27 -2.07 13.63
CA ILE A 121 6.68 -0.76 13.37
C ILE A 121 5.23 -0.75 13.87
N GLY A 122 4.94 0.16 14.80
CA GLY A 122 3.59 0.44 15.25
C GLY A 122 2.88 1.39 14.29
N MET A 123 1.93 0.88 13.49
CA MET A 123 1.12 1.70 12.58
C MET A 123 -0.15 2.18 13.30
N CYS A 124 -0.13 3.44 13.74
CA CYS A 124 -1.21 4.07 14.53
C CYS A 124 -2.33 4.59 13.61
N GLY A 125 -3.21 3.69 13.19
CA GLY A 125 -4.25 3.92 12.20
C GLY A 125 -5.67 3.97 12.77
N LYS A 126 -6.64 4.15 11.88
CA LYS A 126 -8.08 4.02 12.19
C LYS A 126 -8.62 2.61 11.86
N TYR A 127 -8.04 1.98 10.84
CA TYR A 127 -8.53 0.71 10.31
C TYR A 127 -7.53 -0.40 10.63
N THR A 128 -7.62 -0.98 11.82
CA THR A 128 -6.75 -2.08 12.23
C THR A 128 -7.13 -3.41 11.57
N ASP A 129 -8.41 -3.59 11.25
CA ASP A 129 -8.95 -4.86 10.76
C ASP A 129 -8.93 -4.99 9.21
N LEU A 130 -8.62 -3.90 8.50
CA LEU A 130 -8.55 -3.87 7.03
C LEU A 130 -7.13 -3.53 6.57
N SER A 131 -6.26 -4.54 6.52
CA SER A 131 -4.88 -4.42 6.04
C SER A 131 -4.77 -3.79 4.64
N ASP A 132 -5.79 -3.96 3.80
CA ASP A 132 -5.86 -3.38 2.46
C ASP A 132 -5.87 -1.84 2.46
N SER A 133 -6.36 -1.21 3.53
CA SER A 133 -6.40 0.26 3.68
C SER A 133 -5.00 0.88 3.62
N TYR A 134 -3.97 0.10 3.95
CA TYR A 134 -2.59 0.54 4.04
C TYR A 134 -1.66 -0.23 3.09
N LYS A 135 -2.20 -0.92 2.08
CA LYS A 135 -1.42 -1.80 1.19
C LYS A 135 -0.16 -1.15 0.62
N SER A 136 -0.27 0.06 0.06
CA SER A 136 0.88 0.77 -0.51
C SER A 136 1.93 1.14 0.55
N LEU A 137 1.51 1.48 1.78
CA LEU A 137 2.44 1.78 2.88
C LEU A 137 3.15 0.51 3.34
N ASN A 138 2.40 -0.60 3.49
CA ASN A 138 2.96 -1.89 3.86
C ASN A 138 4.03 -2.34 2.85
N GLU A 139 3.75 -2.23 1.56
CA GLU A 139 4.72 -2.60 0.51
C GLU A 139 5.94 -1.66 0.50
N ALA A 140 5.74 -0.34 0.71
CA ALA A 140 6.86 0.59 0.79
C ALA A 140 7.80 0.27 1.97
N LEU A 141 7.23 -0.01 3.14
CA LEU A 141 7.98 -0.44 4.32
C LEU A 141 8.68 -1.78 4.08
N ARG A 142 7.98 -2.76 3.48
CA ARG A 142 8.55 -4.07 3.15
C ARG A 142 9.72 -3.95 2.19
N HIS A 143 9.61 -3.11 1.15
CA HIS A 143 10.70 -2.84 0.21
C HIS A 143 11.89 -2.15 0.89
N ALA A 144 11.64 -1.22 1.81
CA ALA A 144 12.69 -0.63 2.62
C ALA A 144 13.39 -1.69 3.48
N GLY A 145 12.65 -2.62 4.09
CA GLY A 145 13.20 -3.77 4.81
C GLY A 145 14.09 -4.64 3.92
N ILE A 146 13.59 -5.05 2.75
CA ILE A 146 14.33 -5.85 1.76
C ILE A 146 15.67 -5.19 1.40
N GLN A 147 15.68 -3.88 1.15
CA GLN A 147 16.89 -3.14 0.81
C GLN A 147 17.91 -3.09 1.97
N ASN A 148 17.46 -3.29 3.20
CA ASN A 148 18.28 -3.27 4.42
C ASN A 148 18.47 -4.67 5.04
N HIS A 149 18.18 -5.75 4.30
CA HIS A 149 18.26 -7.12 4.79
C HIS A 149 17.44 -7.34 6.07
N ALA A 150 16.31 -6.66 6.21
CA ALA A 150 15.47 -6.67 7.41
C ALA A 150 14.02 -7.04 7.10
N ARG A 151 13.42 -7.84 7.97
CA ARG A 151 11.98 -8.07 8.00
C ARG A 151 11.30 -6.91 8.72
N VAL A 152 10.29 -6.32 8.10
CA VAL A 152 9.47 -5.29 8.75
C VAL A 152 8.18 -5.94 9.24
N ASP A 153 8.04 -6.03 10.56
CA ASP A 153 6.85 -6.52 11.22
C ASP A 153 5.98 -5.30 11.57
N ILE A 154 4.79 -5.22 10.95
CA ILE A 154 3.86 -4.09 11.11
C ILE A 154 2.72 -4.55 12.00
N ASP A 155 2.60 -3.92 13.17
CA ASP A 155 1.47 -4.11 14.06
C ASP A 155 0.56 -2.87 13.99
N TYR A 156 -0.72 -3.11 13.77
CA TYR A 156 -1.71 -2.04 13.71
C TYR A 156 -2.20 -1.69 15.10
N VAL A 157 -2.04 -0.43 15.47
CA VAL A 157 -2.51 0.12 16.74
C VAL A 157 -3.74 0.98 16.45
N ASP A 158 -4.87 0.66 17.10
CA ASP A 158 -6.10 1.44 16.96
C ASP A 158 -5.94 2.77 17.70
N ALA A 159 -5.85 3.86 16.93
CA ALA A 159 -5.72 5.19 17.46
C ALA A 159 -6.94 5.67 18.26
N GLU A 160 -8.11 5.02 18.17
CA GLU A 160 -9.26 5.35 19.02
C GLU A 160 -9.11 4.79 20.45
N THR A 161 -8.25 3.79 20.63
CA THR A 161 -7.95 3.18 21.94
C THR A 161 -6.72 3.77 22.62
N LEU A 162 -5.95 4.59 21.89
CA LEU A 162 -4.76 5.26 22.41
C LEU A 162 -5.14 6.47 23.26
N THR A 163 -4.77 6.40 24.53
CA THR A 163 -4.85 7.47 25.53
C THR A 163 -3.50 7.57 26.24
N PRO A 164 -3.23 8.64 27.01
CA PRO A 164 -1.98 8.74 27.77
C PRO A 164 -1.73 7.51 28.67
N GLU A 165 -2.78 6.90 29.21
CA GLU A 165 -2.71 5.72 30.07
C GLU A 165 -2.33 4.45 29.29
N THR A 166 -2.77 4.34 28.03
CA THR A 166 -2.51 3.16 27.19
C THR A 166 -1.30 3.32 26.27
N ALA A 167 -0.70 4.52 26.19
CA ALA A 167 0.43 4.84 25.32
C ALA A 167 1.68 3.98 25.58
N THR A 168 1.85 3.45 26.78
CA THR A 168 2.97 2.56 27.15
C THR A 168 3.10 1.35 26.22
N GLN A 169 2.00 0.88 25.60
CA GLN A 169 2.05 -0.21 24.61
C GLN A 169 2.98 0.09 23.43
N LEU A 170 3.17 1.38 23.11
CA LEU A 170 4.01 1.84 22.00
C LEU A 170 5.51 1.63 22.25
N SER A 171 5.93 1.41 23.50
CA SER A 171 7.33 1.07 23.84
C SER A 171 7.83 -0.25 23.23
N SER A 172 6.91 -1.11 22.79
CA SER A 172 7.23 -2.38 22.16
C SER A 172 7.69 -2.28 20.69
N PHE A 173 7.59 -1.08 20.10
CA PHE A 173 7.94 -0.82 18.71
C PHE A 173 9.28 -0.10 18.57
N ASP A 174 10.02 -0.43 17.52
CA ASP A 174 11.27 0.23 17.15
C ASP A 174 11.02 1.58 16.45
N ALA A 175 9.84 1.74 15.84
CA ALA A 175 9.39 2.98 15.21
C ALA A 175 7.87 3.10 15.21
N ILE A 176 7.37 4.33 15.17
CA ILE A 176 5.94 4.64 15.11
C ILE A 176 5.63 5.33 13.79
N LEU A 177 4.62 4.83 13.08
CA LEU A 177 4.12 5.44 11.86
C LEU A 177 2.67 5.88 12.07
N VAL A 178 2.40 7.17 11.82
CA VAL A 178 1.03 7.68 11.73
C VAL A 178 0.70 7.90 10.26
N PRO A 179 -0.21 7.08 9.68
CA PRO A 179 -0.52 7.15 8.26
C PRO A 179 -1.46 8.32 7.97
N GLY A 180 -1.72 8.53 6.68
CA GLY A 180 -2.82 9.40 6.25
C GLY A 180 -4.17 8.93 6.82
N GLY A 181 -5.11 9.85 6.94
CA GLY A 181 -6.47 9.56 7.36
C GLY A 181 -7.42 10.67 6.95
N PHE A 182 -8.71 10.37 6.98
CA PHE A 182 -9.76 11.34 6.69
C PHE A 182 -10.74 11.42 7.86
N GLY A 183 -11.14 12.65 8.19
CA GLY A 183 -12.10 12.92 9.24
C GLY A 183 -11.52 12.91 10.65
N LYS A 184 -12.38 13.20 11.63
CA LYS A 184 -11.99 13.56 13.01
C LYS A 184 -11.68 12.38 13.94
N ARG A 185 -11.89 11.15 13.49
CA ARG A 185 -11.83 9.96 14.35
C ARG A 185 -10.38 9.55 14.67
N GLY A 186 -10.12 9.26 15.94
CA GLY A 186 -8.80 8.82 16.43
C GLY A 186 -7.70 9.88 16.36
N ILE A 187 -8.02 11.17 16.23
CA ILE A 187 -7.02 12.23 16.13
C ILE A 187 -6.25 12.40 17.45
N GLU A 188 -6.95 12.46 18.58
CA GLU A 188 -6.30 12.63 19.89
C GLU A 188 -5.37 11.46 20.23
N GLY A 189 -5.75 10.22 19.92
CA GLY A 189 -4.84 9.08 20.10
C GLY A 189 -3.63 9.09 19.16
N LYS A 190 -3.74 9.65 17.95
CA LYS A 190 -2.56 9.90 17.09
C LYS A 190 -1.66 10.99 17.66
N ILE A 191 -2.22 12.03 18.27
CA ILE A 191 -1.47 13.07 18.98
C ILE A 191 -0.71 12.44 20.15
N VAL A 192 -1.36 11.58 20.93
CA VAL A 192 -0.71 10.79 21.99
C VAL A 192 0.44 9.93 21.43
N ALA A 193 0.25 9.27 20.29
CA ALA A 193 1.31 8.48 19.66
C ALA A 193 2.52 9.34 19.25
N ALA A 194 2.28 10.52 18.67
CA ALA A 194 3.33 11.47 18.30
C ALA A 194 4.06 12.00 19.55
N GLN A 195 3.33 12.34 20.61
CA GLN A 195 3.88 12.80 21.88
C GLN A 195 4.77 11.72 22.50
N TYR A 196 4.25 10.49 22.58
CA TYR A 196 4.97 9.35 23.12
C TYR A 196 6.28 9.11 22.38
N ALA A 197 6.24 9.13 21.03
CA ALA A 197 7.43 8.99 20.20
C ALA A 197 8.48 10.06 20.50
N ARG A 198 8.06 11.33 20.58
CA ARG A 198 8.94 12.47 20.87
C ARG A 198 9.58 12.37 22.25
N GLU A 199 8.79 12.08 23.29
CA GLU A 199 9.25 12.07 24.68
C GLU A 199 10.17 10.89 24.99
N HIS A 200 10.02 9.77 24.27
CA HIS A 200 10.83 8.56 24.47
C HIS A 200 11.94 8.39 23.41
N GLY A 201 12.06 9.32 22.45
CA GLY A 201 13.07 9.25 21.40
C GLY A 201 12.86 8.11 20.40
N ILE A 202 11.63 7.66 20.22
CA ILE A 202 11.27 6.62 19.24
C ILE A 202 11.16 7.26 17.85
N PRO A 203 11.80 6.71 16.80
CA PRO A 203 11.63 7.19 15.43
C PRO A 203 10.16 7.31 15.02
N TYR A 204 9.79 8.49 14.52
CA TYR A 204 8.43 8.81 14.09
C TYR A 204 8.38 9.14 12.60
N LEU A 205 7.43 8.53 11.87
CA LEU A 205 7.11 8.89 10.49
C LEU A 205 5.63 9.28 10.38
N GLY A 206 5.37 10.57 10.18
CA GLY A 206 4.03 11.10 9.94
C GLY A 206 3.78 11.32 8.45
N ILE A 207 2.81 10.61 7.87
CA ILE A 207 2.44 10.75 6.45
C ILE A 207 1.17 11.58 6.33
N CYS A 208 1.25 12.72 5.64
CA CYS A 208 0.11 13.62 5.39
C CYS A 208 -0.56 14.04 6.71
N LEU A 209 -1.69 13.43 7.09
CA LEU A 209 -2.31 13.63 8.40
C LEU A 209 -1.33 13.38 9.55
N GLY A 210 -0.45 12.38 9.45
CA GLY A 210 0.57 12.14 10.48
C GLY A 210 1.53 13.31 10.67
N MET A 211 1.84 14.06 9.61
CA MET A 211 2.63 15.29 9.73
C MET A 211 1.81 16.39 10.43
N GLN A 212 0.54 16.57 10.05
CA GLN A 212 -0.35 17.54 10.70
C GLN A 212 -0.52 17.27 12.20
N VAL A 213 -0.69 15.99 12.58
CA VAL A 213 -0.75 15.54 13.97
C VAL A 213 0.52 15.90 14.74
N ALA A 214 1.69 15.67 14.15
CA ALA A 214 2.96 16.03 14.80
C ALA A 214 3.09 17.55 15.00
N THR A 215 2.64 18.37 14.04
CA THR A 215 2.58 19.83 14.19
C THR A 215 1.67 20.24 15.34
N ILE A 216 0.49 19.64 15.43
CA ILE A 216 -0.48 19.91 16.51
C ILE A 216 0.10 19.51 17.87
N GLU A 217 0.67 18.31 17.98
CA GLU A 217 1.32 17.82 19.21
C GLU A 217 2.41 18.78 19.68
N TYR A 218 3.33 19.13 18.79
CA TYR A 218 4.46 20.00 19.14
C TYR A 218 3.98 21.40 19.54
N ALA A 219 2.98 21.94 18.85
CA ALA A 219 2.39 23.23 19.19
C ALA A 219 1.79 23.23 20.60
N ARG A 220 1.01 22.19 20.94
CA ARG A 220 0.38 22.06 22.27
C ARG A 220 1.40 21.89 23.38
N HIS A 221 2.33 20.95 23.22
CA HIS A 221 3.14 20.44 24.33
C HIS A 221 4.53 21.06 24.44
N VAL A 222 5.08 21.60 23.35
CA VAL A 222 6.43 22.20 23.35
C VAL A 222 6.37 23.71 23.15
N ALA A 223 5.52 24.20 22.24
CA ALA A 223 5.38 25.64 22.00
C ALA A 223 4.41 26.35 22.97
N GLY A 224 3.70 25.60 23.82
CA GLY A 224 2.77 26.15 24.82
C GLY A 224 1.48 26.72 24.24
N LEU A 225 1.12 26.35 23.01
CA LEU A 225 -0.12 26.77 22.36
C LEU A 225 -1.25 25.81 22.75
N GLU A 226 -1.71 25.91 23.99
CA GLU A 226 -2.81 25.10 24.50
C GLU A 226 -4.08 25.28 23.65
N GLY A 227 -4.71 24.16 23.26
CA GLY A 227 -5.84 24.19 22.34
C GLY A 227 -5.47 24.37 20.86
N ALA A 228 -4.19 24.23 20.48
CA ALA A 228 -3.81 24.18 19.08
C ALA A 228 -4.45 22.99 18.35
N ASN A 229 -4.96 23.19 17.14
CA ASN A 229 -5.59 22.12 16.36
C ASN A 229 -5.60 22.41 14.85
N SER A 230 -6.16 21.48 14.08
CA SER A 230 -6.60 21.70 12.71
C SER A 230 -8.03 22.22 12.68
N THR A 231 -8.30 23.21 11.81
CA THR A 231 -9.67 23.64 11.53
C THR A 231 -10.51 22.56 10.85
N GLU A 232 -9.89 21.48 10.35
CA GLU A 232 -10.60 20.27 9.93
C GLU A 232 -11.30 19.58 11.11
N PHE A 233 -10.62 19.48 12.25
CA PHE A 233 -11.07 18.71 13.41
C PHE A 233 -11.83 19.58 14.41
N ASP A 234 -11.34 20.80 14.63
CA ASP A 234 -11.95 21.79 15.50
C ASP A 234 -11.91 23.18 14.84
N ALA A 235 -13.06 23.60 14.30
CA ALA A 235 -13.20 24.88 13.61
C ALA A 235 -13.07 26.10 14.55
N HIS A 236 -13.15 25.88 15.87
CA HIS A 236 -13.08 26.94 16.89
C HIS A 236 -11.85 26.81 17.79
N CYS A 237 -10.86 26.00 17.40
CA CYS A 237 -9.63 25.86 18.16
C CYS A 237 -8.95 27.23 18.36
N ALA A 238 -8.39 27.44 19.54
CA ALA A 238 -7.76 28.71 19.91
C ALA A 238 -6.56 29.05 19.01
N HIS A 239 -5.84 28.03 18.55
CA HIS A 239 -4.66 28.16 17.71
C HIS A 239 -4.76 27.21 16.49
N PRO A 240 -5.29 27.67 15.35
CA PRO A 240 -5.43 26.85 14.14
C PRO A 240 -4.09 26.68 13.43
N VAL A 241 -3.22 25.81 13.95
CA VAL A 241 -1.88 25.55 13.37
C VAL A 241 -1.93 24.76 12.08
N ILE A 242 -3.05 24.10 11.80
CA ILE A 242 -3.37 23.51 10.50
C ILE A 242 -4.69 24.12 10.00
N ALA A 243 -4.70 24.65 8.79
CA ALA A 243 -5.85 25.35 8.22
C ALA A 243 -6.14 24.95 6.78
N LEU A 244 -7.34 25.25 6.30
CA LEU A 244 -7.76 24.97 4.92
C LEU A 244 -6.87 25.77 3.96
N ILE A 245 -6.39 25.11 2.91
CA ILE A 245 -5.68 25.80 1.83
C ILE A 245 -6.69 26.65 1.06
N GLU A 246 -6.58 27.97 1.16
CA GLU A 246 -7.40 28.90 0.38
C GLU A 246 -6.78 29.21 -0.98
N GLU A 247 -5.47 29.05 -1.16
CA GLU A 247 -4.77 29.34 -2.41
C GLU A 247 -3.60 28.39 -2.65
N TRP A 248 -3.45 27.83 -3.87
CA TRP A 248 -2.25 27.12 -4.30
C TRP A 248 -1.99 27.26 -5.80
N GLN A 249 -0.75 27.07 -6.23
CA GLN A 249 -0.37 27.10 -7.64
C GLN A 249 -0.20 25.66 -8.18
N ASP A 250 -0.86 25.35 -9.29
CA ASP A 250 -0.70 24.07 -10.00
C ASP A 250 0.56 24.09 -10.89
N SER A 251 0.95 22.91 -11.38
CA SER A 251 2.15 22.72 -12.21
C SER A 251 2.13 23.48 -13.55
N ASP A 252 0.95 23.86 -14.03
CA ASP A 252 0.76 24.68 -15.24
C ASP A 252 0.85 26.19 -14.95
N GLY A 253 1.10 26.56 -13.69
CA GLY A 253 1.20 27.94 -13.23
C GLY A 253 -0.14 28.57 -12.85
N SER A 254 -1.26 27.85 -12.99
CA SER A 254 -2.58 28.35 -12.60
C SER A 254 -2.71 28.45 -11.07
N ILE A 255 -3.34 29.52 -10.59
CA ILE A 255 -3.59 29.73 -9.16
C ILE A 255 -5.03 29.33 -8.85
N GLN A 256 -5.18 28.31 -8.00
CA GLN A 256 -6.46 27.87 -7.47
C GLN A 256 -6.77 28.69 -6.22
N LYS A 257 -7.93 29.35 -6.15
CA LYS A 257 -8.44 30.05 -4.95
C LYS A 257 -9.77 29.44 -4.48
N ARG A 258 -9.91 29.07 -3.20
CA ARG A 258 -11.06 28.32 -2.69
C ARG A 258 -11.41 28.68 -1.24
N SER A 259 -12.62 28.31 -0.84
CA SER A 259 -13.17 28.55 0.50
C SER A 259 -13.88 27.31 1.05
N ALA A 260 -14.28 27.37 2.33
CA ALA A 260 -15.02 26.30 2.99
C ALA A 260 -16.35 25.91 2.31
N SER A 261 -16.93 26.79 1.48
CA SER A 261 -18.17 26.54 0.72
C SER A 261 -17.95 25.84 -0.63
N SER A 262 -16.71 25.55 -1.00
CA SER A 262 -16.37 24.89 -2.27
C SER A 262 -16.54 23.37 -2.18
N ASP A 263 -16.96 22.73 -3.28
CA ASP A 263 -17.21 21.28 -3.33
C ASP A 263 -16.02 20.43 -2.86
N LEU A 264 -16.32 19.35 -2.12
CA LEU A 264 -15.31 18.45 -1.52
C LEU A 264 -14.33 17.86 -2.53
N GLY A 265 -14.77 17.60 -3.76
CA GLY A 265 -13.94 17.07 -4.84
C GLY A 265 -13.05 18.12 -5.51
N GLY A 266 -13.47 19.38 -5.55
CA GLY A 266 -12.70 20.45 -6.19
C GLY A 266 -11.58 20.98 -5.30
N THR A 267 -11.76 20.98 -3.99
CA THR A 267 -10.86 21.63 -3.01
C THR A 267 -9.56 20.88 -2.70
N MET A 268 -9.34 19.72 -3.31
CA MET A 268 -8.26 18.80 -2.96
C MET A 268 -6.98 19.10 -3.72
N ARG A 269 -5.88 19.34 -3.01
CA ARG A 269 -4.53 19.33 -3.57
C ARG A 269 -4.22 17.90 -3.99
N LEU A 270 -4.09 17.67 -5.30
CA LEU A 270 -3.97 16.35 -5.91
C LEU A 270 -2.80 16.28 -6.88
N GLY A 271 -2.17 15.12 -6.94
CA GLY A 271 -1.16 14.81 -7.94
C GLY A 271 0.26 15.18 -7.52
N ALA A 272 1.18 15.10 -8.49
CA ALA A 272 2.60 15.29 -8.27
C ALA A 272 2.94 16.78 -8.16
N GLN A 273 3.63 17.17 -7.11
CA GLN A 273 4.11 18.54 -6.92
C GLN A 273 5.53 18.53 -6.39
N SER A 274 6.35 19.45 -6.89
CA SER A 274 7.74 19.60 -6.48
C SER A 274 7.85 20.55 -5.29
N SER A 275 8.75 20.22 -4.36
CA SER A 275 9.05 21.03 -3.19
C SER A 275 10.57 21.16 -3.04
N ASP A 276 11.04 22.38 -2.83
CA ASP A 276 12.42 22.63 -2.45
C ASP A 276 12.67 22.11 -1.03
N VAL A 277 13.78 21.41 -0.85
CA VAL A 277 14.15 20.82 0.44
C VAL A 277 15.23 21.66 1.07
N LYS A 278 14.97 22.15 2.30
CA LYS A 278 15.90 23.03 3.00
C LYS A 278 17.27 22.35 3.21
N PRO A 279 18.39 22.96 2.77
CA PRO A 279 19.73 22.43 3.00
C PRO A 279 20.03 22.21 4.50
N GLY A 280 20.83 21.19 4.79
CA GLY A 280 21.22 20.82 6.16
C GLY A 280 20.19 20.02 6.95
N THR A 281 19.03 19.71 6.37
CA THR A 281 18.00 18.86 7.01
C THR A 281 18.22 17.37 6.72
N LEU A 282 17.59 16.49 7.53
CA LEU A 282 17.55 15.06 7.23
C LEU A 282 16.89 14.78 5.87
N ALA A 283 15.79 15.47 5.55
CA ALA A 283 15.11 15.34 4.26
C ALA A 283 16.04 15.66 3.09
N HIS A 284 16.84 16.73 3.18
CA HIS A 284 17.80 17.07 2.12
C HIS A 284 18.88 16.00 1.93
N ARG A 285 19.31 15.34 3.02
CA ARG A 285 20.27 14.22 2.91
C ARG A 285 19.67 13.00 2.20
N ILE A 286 18.38 12.76 2.37
CA ILE A 286 17.68 11.60 1.78
C ILE A 286 17.30 11.88 0.32
N TYR A 287 16.69 13.03 0.05
CA TYR A 287 16.07 13.34 -1.25
C TYR A 287 16.88 14.28 -2.13
N GLY A 288 17.83 15.03 -1.57
CA GLY A 288 18.54 16.11 -2.27
C GLY A 288 17.80 17.45 -2.21
N PRO A 289 18.09 18.38 -3.15
CA PRO A 289 17.60 19.77 -3.08
C PRO A 289 16.13 19.94 -3.47
N VAL A 290 15.57 19.04 -4.28
CA VAL A 290 14.18 19.11 -4.76
C VAL A 290 13.60 17.70 -4.71
N VAL A 291 12.37 17.58 -4.20
CA VAL A 291 11.62 16.32 -4.18
C VAL A 291 10.26 16.52 -4.84
N THR A 292 9.80 15.53 -5.60
CA THR A 292 8.46 15.53 -6.19
C THR A 292 7.64 14.43 -5.56
N GLU A 293 6.56 14.81 -4.88
CA GLU A 293 5.68 13.87 -4.17
C GLU A 293 4.23 14.01 -4.61
N ARG A 294 3.44 12.95 -4.37
CA ARG A 294 2.01 12.96 -4.67
C ARG A 294 1.23 13.43 -3.44
N HIS A 295 0.42 14.47 -3.64
CA HIS A 295 -0.42 15.03 -2.61
C HIS A 295 -1.87 14.54 -2.76
N ARG A 296 -2.54 14.42 -1.61
CA ARG A 296 -3.99 14.15 -1.50
C ARG A 296 -4.50 14.68 -0.16
N HIS A 297 -4.57 16.00 -0.03
CA HIS A 297 -5.06 16.66 1.18
C HIS A 297 -5.64 18.04 0.86
N ARG A 298 -6.22 18.70 1.87
CA ARG A 298 -6.83 20.03 1.76
C ARG A 298 -6.32 21.03 2.79
N TYR A 299 -5.55 20.56 3.76
CA TYR A 299 -5.22 21.30 4.96
C TYR A 299 -3.70 21.35 5.10
N GLU A 300 -3.16 22.52 5.36
CA GLU A 300 -1.72 22.77 5.47
C GLU A 300 -1.36 23.47 6.78
N ALA A 301 -0.07 23.50 7.07
CA ALA A 301 0.44 24.31 8.15
C ALA A 301 0.03 25.77 7.93
N ASN A 302 -0.58 26.36 8.95
CA ASN A 302 -0.94 27.77 8.96
C ASN A 302 0.30 28.56 9.39
N VAL A 303 0.92 29.24 8.43
CA VAL A 303 2.19 29.98 8.59
C VAL A 303 1.92 31.47 8.73
#